data_AF-A0A7K0US23-F1
#
_entry.id   AF-A0A7K0US23-F1
#
_cell.length_a   1.000
_cell.length_b   1.000
_cell.length_c   1.000
_cell.angle_alpha   90.00
_cell.angle_beta   90.00
_cell.angle_gamma   90.00
#
_symmetry.space_group_name_H-M   'P 1'
#
loop_
_entity.id
_entity.type
_entity.pdbx_description
1 polymer ?
#
loop_
_entity_poly.entity_id
_entity_poly.type
_entity_poly.pdbx_seq_one_letter_code
_entity_poly.pdbx_strand_id
1 'polypeptide(L)'
;MKQTHLVTGPFPELWRSADSVVVIDGIGVDGKVFVDDPNVEVTLVKSPEILSEITEDEFDAFVSSSELVFQDLANELNRQHGTKFPLRYWRIVVGAWFQQFAQVVHMRLKIAEYVFKTYGELKVAKLDLTWQELLPVTHDEASLLFATDIWNHYIYVEAFNFVTNLATENTLVSSSERNKELLEYRQNINFGLPSPQTKSKLETFLAKVSPNPKVVLAGVVQSKLALVVMHLRLRSLPRLWRFSSKLTAHPIDEVARQQFKTSKSSALRFEKFLRELLATNLPTIYLEGFEELQDKVCESQIKRHPKLIFTNT
;
A
#
# COMPACT_ATOMS: atom_id res chain seq x y z
N MET A 1 -29.46 -25.02 -11.21
CA MET A 1 -28.38 -24.72 -10.26
C MET A 1 -28.51 -23.26 -9.88
N LYS A 2 -28.60 -22.92 -8.59
CA LYS A 2 -28.57 -21.53 -8.14
C LYS A 2 -27.25 -20.90 -8.58
N GLN A 3 -27.27 -19.70 -9.15
CA GLN A 3 -26.03 -18.99 -9.46
C GLN A 3 -25.50 -18.36 -8.19
N THR A 4 -24.40 -18.90 -7.66
CA THR A 4 -23.73 -18.36 -6.46
C THR A 4 -22.50 -17.56 -6.88
N HIS A 5 -22.49 -16.27 -6.57
CA HIS A 5 -21.36 -15.37 -6.87
C HIS A 5 -20.57 -15.02 -5.61
N LEU A 6 -19.28 -14.77 -5.77
CA LEU A 6 -18.43 -14.17 -4.74
C LEU A 6 -18.50 -12.63 -4.85
N VAL A 7 -18.86 -11.99 -3.74
CA VAL A 7 -18.96 -10.52 -3.62
C VAL A 7 -17.87 -10.04 -2.67
N THR A 8 -17.02 -9.13 -3.17
CA THR A 8 -15.81 -8.68 -2.47
C THR A 8 -15.75 -7.16 -2.27
N GLY A 9 -16.86 -6.46 -2.55
CA GLY A 9 -16.99 -5.02 -2.35
C GLY A 9 -18.46 -4.56 -2.35
N PRO A 10 -18.74 -3.32 -1.92
CA PRO A 10 -20.08 -2.74 -1.77
C PRO A 10 -20.66 -2.20 -3.08
N PHE A 11 -20.31 -2.80 -4.22
CA PHE A 11 -20.76 -2.34 -5.53
C PHE A 11 -21.94 -3.20 -6.00
N PRO A 12 -23.16 -2.65 -6.12
CA PRO A 12 -24.36 -3.44 -6.42
C PRO A 12 -24.24 -4.26 -7.71
N GLU A 13 -23.51 -3.74 -8.69
CA GLU A 13 -23.32 -4.42 -9.97
C GLU A 13 -22.58 -5.76 -9.85
N LEU A 14 -21.91 -6.05 -8.73
CA LEU A 14 -21.21 -7.32 -8.50
C LEU A 14 -22.16 -8.50 -8.27
N TRP A 15 -23.40 -8.26 -7.84
CA TRP A 15 -24.33 -9.31 -7.42
C TRP A 15 -25.75 -9.21 -8.00
N ARG A 16 -26.09 -8.11 -8.70
CA ARG A 16 -27.44 -7.89 -9.27
C ARG A 16 -27.99 -9.03 -10.15
N SER A 17 -27.14 -9.89 -10.70
CA SER A 17 -27.55 -11.03 -11.53
C SER A 17 -27.55 -12.38 -10.81
N ALA A 18 -27.24 -12.41 -9.50
CA ALA A 18 -27.08 -13.62 -8.72
C ALA A 18 -28.34 -13.93 -7.88
N ASP A 19 -28.71 -15.22 -7.81
CA ASP A 19 -29.77 -15.69 -6.90
C ASP A 19 -29.23 -15.90 -5.47
N SER A 20 -27.92 -16.11 -5.34
CA SER A 20 -27.22 -16.35 -4.08
C SER A 20 -25.80 -15.79 -4.15
N VAL A 21 -25.26 -15.40 -3.00
CA VAL A 21 -23.93 -14.80 -2.89
C VAL A 21 -23.18 -15.29 -1.66
N VAL A 22 -21.87 -15.43 -1.82
CA VAL A 22 -20.91 -15.50 -0.71
C VAL A 22 -20.25 -14.13 -0.61
N VAL A 23 -20.31 -13.51 0.55
CA VAL A 23 -19.90 -12.11 0.75
C VAL A 23 -18.78 -12.04 1.79
N ILE A 24 -17.66 -11.42 1.45
CA ILE A 24 -16.54 -11.20 2.38
C ILE A 24 -16.79 -9.91 3.16
N ASP A 25 -16.80 -10.00 4.50
CA ASP A 25 -17.03 -8.95 5.51
C ASP A 25 -18.39 -8.24 5.46
N GLY A 26 -19.06 -8.19 4.29
CA GLY A 26 -20.47 -7.81 4.13
C GLY A 26 -20.79 -6.33 4.35
N ILE A 27 -19.83 -5.53 4.81
CA ILE A 27 -19.97 -4.12 5.13
C ILE A 27 -18.74 -3.36 4.64
N GLY A 28 -18.97 -2.28 3.89
CA GLY A 28 -17.94 -1.38 3.37
C GLY A 28 -17.41 -0.43 4.43
N VAL A 29 -16.33 0.28 4.09
CA VAL A 29 -15.67 1.19 5.04
C VAL A 29 -16.55 2.36 5.44
N ASP A 30 -17.52 2.73 4.60
CA ASP A 30 -18.56 3.73 4.87
C ASP A 30 -19.78 3.18 5.62
N GLY A 31 -19.77 1.89 5.99
CA GLY A 31 -20.87 1.21 6.68
C GLY A 31 -21.95 0.66 5.75
N LYS A 32 -21.80 0.75 4.43
CA LYS A 32 -22.77 0.17 3.48
C LYS A 32 -22.73 -1.34 3.49
N VAL A 33 -23.91 -1.94 3.55
CA VAL A 33 -24.05 -3.39 3.36
C VAL A 33 -23.79 -3.73 1.90
N PHE A 34 -22.98 -4.76 1.65
CA PHE A 34 -22.61 -5.14 0.29
C PHE A 34 -23.81 -5.59 -0.54
N VAL A 35 -24.75 -6.32 0.09
CA VAL A 35 -25.94 -6.88 -0.53
C VAL A 35 -27.14 -6.58 0.34
N ASP A 36 -28.07 -5.79 -0.17
CA ASP A 36 -29.26 -5.29 0.55
C ASP A 36 -30.60 -5.75 -0.06
N ASP A 37 -30.56 -6.67 -1.04
CA ASP A 37 -31.76 -7.24 -1.64
C ASP A 37 -32.26 -8.48 -0.86
N PRO A 38 -33.47 -8.46 -0.30
CA PRO A 38 -34.03 -9.58 0.45
C PRO A 38 -34.29 -10.83 -0.40
N ASN A 39 -34.30 -10.71 -1.73
CA ASN A 39 -34.49 -11.85 -2.64
C ASN A 39 -33.19 -12.61 -2.91
N VAL A 40 -32.03 -12.07 -2.51
CA VAL A 40 -30.72 -12.70 -2.71
C VAL A 40 -30.32 -13.47 -1.45
N GLU A 41 -30.00 -14.75 -1.60
CA GLU A 41 -29.53 -15.57 -0.48
C GLU A 41 -28.07 -15.23 -0.14
N VAL A 42 -27.84 -14.63 1.04
CA VAL A 42 -26.50 -14.16 1.47
C VAL A 42 -25.84 -15.13 2.45
N THR A 43 -24.65 -15.60 2.10
CA THR A 43 -23.72 -16.30 3.02
C THR A 43 -22.56 -15.37 3.36
N LEU A 44 -22.41 -15.03 4.65
CA LEU A 44 -21.37 -14.12 5.12
C LEU A 44 -20.09 -14.86 5.51
N VAL A 45 -18.95 -14.39 5.00
CA VAL A 45 -17.60 -14.80 5.40
C VAL A 45 -16.97 -13.66 6.18
N LYS A 46 -16.61 -13.90 7.44
CA LYS A 46 -16.06 -12.88 8.33
C LYS A 46 -14.55 -13.01 8.40
N SER A 47 -13.84 -12.07 7.80
CA SER A 47 -12.37 -12.03 7.79
C SER A 47 -11.77 -12.04 9.20
N PRO A 48 -12.30 -11.32 10.21
CA PRO A 48 -11.72 -11.34 11.55
C PRO A 48 -11.69 -12.72 12.21
N GLU A 49 -12.71 -13.55 11.96
CA GLU A 49 -12.79 -14.90 12.52
C GLU A 49 -11.69 -15.78 11.91
N ILE A 50 -11.53 -15.74 10.59
CA ILE A 50 -10.48 -16.49 9.86
C ILE A 50 -9.08 -16.06 10.30
N LEU A 51 -8.87 -14.75 10.44
CA LEU A 51 -7.55 -14.19 10.76
C LEU A 51 -7.19 -14.31 12.24
N SER A 52 -8.17 -14.56 13.12
CA SER A 52 -7.92 -14.81 14.54
C SER A 52 -7.27 -16.16 14.84
N GLU A 53 -7.29 -17.09 13.88
CA GLU A 53 -6.74 -18.44 14.01
C GLU A 53 -5.25 -18.54 13.59
N ILE A 54 -4.60 -17.42 13.24
CA ILE A 54 -3.19 -17.41 12.82
C ILE A 54 -2.31 -17.82 14.00
N THR A 55 -1.53 -18.89 13.81
CA THR A 55 -0.58 -19.40 14.80
C THR A 55 0.75 -18.64 14.76
N GLU A 56 1.57 -18.77 15.81
CA GLU A 56 2.94 -18.22 15.82
C GLU A 56 3.78 -18.77 14.66
N ASP A 57 3.68 -20.08 14.38
CA ASP A 57 4.38 -20.72 13.26
C ASP A 57 3.97 -20.12 11.90
N GLU A 58 2.67 -19.85 11.71
CA GLU A 58 2.17 -19.20 10.49
C GLU A 58 2.68 -17.76 10.36
N PHE A 59 2.74 -17.03 11.48
CA PHE A 59 3.28 -15.68 11.51
C PHE A 59 4.78 -15.65 11.18
N ASP A 60 5.57 -16.55 11.76
CA ASP A 60 7.00 -16.67 11.48
C ASP A 60 7.28 -17.07 10.04
N ALA A 61 6.45 -17.94 9.46
CA ALA A 61 6.50 -18.29 8.04
C ALA A 61 6.21 -17.07 7.16
N PHE A 62 5.18 -16.27 7.49
CA PHE A 62 4.87 -15.02 6.80
C PHE A 62 6.06 -14.03 6.85
N VAL A 63 6.68 -13.84 8.02
CA VAL A 63 7.84 -12.95 8.17
C VAL A 63 9.00 -13.42 7.30
N SER A 64 9.31 -14.71 7.35
CA SER A 64 10.41 -15.32 6.59
C SER A 64 10.19 -15.20 5.07
N SER A 65 8.99 -15.52 4.60
CA SER A 65 8.62 -15.39 3.17
C SER A 65 8.62 -13.93 2.71
N SER A 66 8.10 -13.01 3.53
CA SER A 66 8.11 -11.58 3.21
C SER A 66 9.54 -11.04 3.08
N GLU A 67 10.46 -11.50 3.94
CA GLU A 67 11.87 -11.10 3.87
C GLU A 67 12.55 -11.55 2.57
N LEU A 68 12.28 -12.77 2.10
CA LEU A 68 12.80 -13.25 0.82
C LEU A 68 12.28 -12.43 -0.36
N VAL A 69 10.98 -12.11 -0.37
CA VAL A 69 10.39 -11.28 -1.43
C VAL A 69 10.95 -9.85 -1.37
N PHE A 70 11.20 -9.31 -0.19
CA PHE A 70 11.81 -7.98 -0.04
C PHE A 70 13.23 -7.92 -0.59
N GLN A 71 14.04 -8.97 -0.41
CA GLN A 71 15.39 -9.04 -0.97
C GLN A 71 15.36 -8.97 -2.50
N ASP A 72 14.40 -9.66 -3.12
CA ASP A 72 14.22 -9.59 -4.57
C ASP A 72 13.71 -8.23 -5.04
N LEU A 73 12.80 -7.59 -4.29
CA LEU A 73 12.39 -6.21 -4.56
C LEU A 73 13.60 -5.27 -4.53
N ALA A 74 14.45 -5.36 -3.51
CA ALA A 74 15.65 -4.53 -3.38
C ALA A 74 16.65 -4.76 -4.53
N ASN A 75 16.84 -6.01 -4.93
CA ASN A 75 17.70 -6.37 -6.07
C ASN A 75 17.14 -5.82 -7.39
N GLU A 76 15.83 -5.94 -7.58
CA GLU A 76 15.16 -5.46 -8.78
C GLU A 76 15.16 -3.93 -8.87
N LEU A 77 14.94 -3.22 -7.75
CA LEU A 77 15.09 -1.76 -7.71
C LEU A 77 16.51 -1.33 -8.04
N ASN A 78 17.52 -2.01 -7.50
CA ASN A 78 18.92 -1.76 -7.89
C ASN A 78 19.14 -1.97 -9.40
N ARG A 79 18.55 -3.02 -9.99
CA ARG A 79 18.65 -3.30 -11.42
C ARG A 79 18.01 -2.19 -12.27
N GLN A 80 16.78 -1.79 -11.91
CA GLN A 80 16.02 -0.76 -12.62
C GLN A 80 16.73 0.60 -12.56
N HIS A 81 17.30 0.93 -11.41
CA HIS A 81 17.98 2.21 -11.18
C HIS A 81 19.46 2.22 -11.54
N GLY A 82 20.03 1.09 -11.96
CA GLY A 82 21.47 0.97 -12.20
C GLY A 82 22.33 1.20 -10.95
N THR A 83 21.78 0.99 -9.75
CA THR A 83 22.45 1.24 -8.47
C THR A 83 22.95 -0.05 -7.81
N LYS A 84 23.74 0.09 -6.74
CA LYS A 84 24.25 -1.01 -5.91
C LYS A 84 24.05 -0.75 -4.43
N PHE A 85 22.88 -0.21 -4.07
CA PHE A 85 22.57 0.11 -2.68
C PHE A 85 22.37 -1.18 -1.86
N PRO A 86 22.83 -1.22 -0.60
CA PRO A 86 22.65 -2.39 0.26
C PRO A 86 21.19 -2.60 0.64
N LEU A 87 20.80 -3.81 1.03
CA LEU A 87 19.44 -4.14 1.47
C LEU A 87 18.90 -3.18 2.55
N ARG A 88 19.76 -2.75 3.48
CA ARG A 88 19.41 -1.77 4.51
C ARG A 88 18.96 -0.42 3.94
N TYR A 89 19.52 0.02 2.82
CA TYR A 89 19.09 1.25 2.16
C TYR A 89 17.64 1.13 1.70
N TRP A 90 17.33 0.06 0.97
CA TRP A 90 15.96 -0.20 0.51
C TRP A 90 15.00 -0.41 1.67
N ARG A 91 15.45 -1.01 2.77
CA ARG A 91 14.64 -1.14 4.00
C ARG A 91 14.18 0.22 4.53
N ILE A 92 15.03 1.23 4.44
CA ILE A 92 14.71 2.59 4.87
C ILE A 92 13.80 3.29 3.85
N VAL A 93 14.06 3.11 2.55
CA VAL A 93 13.36 3.84 1.48
C VAL A 93 11.95 3.29 1.23
N VAL A 94 11.82 1.98 1.04
CA VAL A 94 10.59 1.30 0.58
C VAL A 94 10.08 0.25 1.57
N GLY A 95 10.85 -0.07 2.62
CA GLY A 95 10.53 -1.15 3.57
C GLY A 95 9.22 -0.95 4.33
N ALA A 96 8.88 0.28 4.73
CA ALA A 96 7.63 0.58 5.43
C ALA A 96 6.40 0.26 4.55
N TRP A 97 6.42 0.74 3.30
CA TRP A 97 5.41 0.40 2.31
C TRP A 97 5.34 -1.11 2.09
N PHE A 98 6.47 -1.76 1.85
CA PHE A 98 6.50 -3.19 1.55
C PHE A 98 5.93 -4.02 2.70
N GLN A 99 6.26 -3.68 3.95
CA GLN A 99 5.74 -4.39 5.11
C GLN A 99 4.22 -4.29 5.18
N GLN A 100 3.67 -3.08 5.04
CA GLN A 100 2.22 -2.90 5.04
C GLN A 100 1.59 -3.67 3.86
N PHE A 101 2.14 -3.53 2.66
CA PHE A 101 1.68 -4.19 1.44
C PHE A 101 1.67 -5.72 1.59
N ALA A 102 2.76 -6.32 2.08
CA ALA A 102 2.86 -7.76 2.30
C ALA A 102 1.82 -8.26 3.30
N GLN A 103 1.59 -7.52 4.40
CA GLN A 103 0.57 -7.86 5.39
C GLN A 103 -0.84 -7.85 4.78
N VAL A 104 -1.24 -6.76 4.09
CA VAL A 104 -2.58 -6.67 3.53
C VAL A 104 -2.80 -7.73 2.44
N VAL A 105 -1.81 -7.97 1.57
CA VAL A 105 -1.88 -9.01 0.53
C VAL A 105 -1.99 -10.41 1.15
N HIS A 106 -1.21 -10.70 2.19
CA HIS A 106 -1.28 -11.99 2.89
C HIS A 106 -2.67 -12.26 3.46
N MET A 107 -3.28 -11.26 4.11
CA MET A 107 -4.63 -11.38 4.66
C MET A 107 -5.66 -11.71 3.56
N ARG A 108 -5.64 -10.97 2.43
CA ARG A 108 -6.59 -11.20 1.32
C ARG A 108 -6.39 -12.59 0.70
N LEU A 109 -5.14 -13.05 0.57
CA LEU A 109 -4.84 -14.40 0.08
C LEU A 109 -5.39 -15.49 1.01
N LYS A 110 -5.18 -15.38 2.33
CA LYS A 110 -5.69 -16.36 3.30
C LYS A 110 -7.22 -16.46 3.27
N ILE A 111 -7.90 -15.32 3.14
CA ILE A 111 -9.37 -15.30 3.00
C ILE A 111 -9.80 -15.95 1.69
N ALA A 112 -9.14 -15.66 0.57
CA ALA A 112 -9.42 -16.30 -0.71
C ALA A 112 -9.22 -17.83 -0.66
N GLU A 113 -8.15 -18.29 -0.01
CA GLU A 113 -7.90 -19.73 0.24
C GLU A 113 -8.99 -20.37 1.09
N TYR A 114 -9.45 -19.70 2.13
CA TYR A 114 -10.55 -20.16 2.97
C TYR A 114 -11.86 -20.27 2.18
N VAL A 115 -12.22 -19.22 1.43
CA VAL A 115 -13.45 -19.20 0.61
C VAL A 115 -13.42 -20.33 -0.40
N PHE A 116 -12.31 -20.50 -1.13
CA PHE A 116 -12.16 -21.57 -2.10
C PHE A 116 -12.25 -22.96 -1.46
N LYS A 117 -11.60 -23.17 -0.31
CA LYS A 117 -11.65 -24.44 0.42
C LYS A 117 -13.07 -24.79 0.90
N THR A 118 -13.85 -23.77 1.28
CA THR A 118 -15.17 -23.95 1.91
C THR A 118 -16.29 -24.06 0.88
N TYR A 119 -16.25 -23.24 -0.17
CA TYR A 119 -17.33 -23.08 -1.14
C TYR A 119 -16.96 -23.55 -2.56
N GLY A 120 -15.69 -23.89 -2.81
CA GLY A 120 -15.20 -24.28 -4.13
C GLY A 120 -15.02 -23.09 -5.07
N GLU A 121 -15.05 -23.39 -6.37
CA GLU A 121 -15.00 -22.37 -7.42
C GLU A 121 -16.29 -21.56 -7.44
N LEU A 122 -16.17 -20.24 -7.33
CA LEU A 122 -17.27 -19.29 -7.38
C LEU A 122 -17.06 -18.32 -8.55
N LYS A 123 -18.16 -17.86 -9.15
CA LYS A 123 -18.08 -16.77 -10.12
C LYS A 123 -17.76 -15.47 -9.39
N VAL A 124 -16.80 -14.70 -9.89
CA VAL A 124 -16.47 -13.38 -9.36
C VAL A 124 -16.51 -12.36 -10.49
N ALA A 125 -17.26 -11.28 -10.30
CA ALA A 125 -17.26 -10.15 -11.21
C ALA A 125 -16.02 -9.27 -10.93
N LYS A 126 -15.42 -8.71 -11.98
CA LYS A 126 -14.30 -7.77 -11.86
C LYS A 126 -14.80 -6.39 -12.26
N LEU A 127 -14.61 -5.40 -11.40
CA LEU A 127 -14.82 -4.01 -11.80
C LEU A 127 -13.94 -3.65 -13.00
N ASP A 128 -14.50 -2.87 -13.92
CA ASP A 128 -13.78 -2.29 -15.06
C ASP A 128 -12.80 -1.22 -14.56
N LEU A 129 -11.67 -1.70 -14.04
CA LEU A 129 -10.56 -0.96 -13.43
C LEU A 129 -9.24 -1.51 -13.94
N THR A 130 -8.34 -0.61 -14.28
CA THR A 130 -6.96 -0.92 -14.62
C THR A 130 -6.07 -0.81 -13.38
N TRP A 131 -4.97 -1.58 -13.33
CA TRP A 131 -4.01 -1.46 -12.23
C TRP A 131 -3.36 -0.07 -12.19
N GLN A 132 -3.22 0.60 -13.36
CA GLN A 132 -2.72 1.97 -13.46
C GLN A 132 -3.59 2.97 -12.68
N GLU A 133 -4.91 2.77 -12.65
CA GLU A 133 -5.82 3.63 -11.88
C GLU A 133 -5.60 3.50 -10.37
N LEU A 134 -5.08 2.35 -9.92
CA LEU A 134 -4.83 1.98 -8.53
C LEU A 134 -3.36 2.14 -8.11
N LEU A 135 -2.55 2.87 -8.88
CA LEU A 135 -1.18 3.17 -8.48
C LEU A 135 -1.12 4.37 -7.52
N PRO A 136 -0.59 4.20 -6.30
CA PRO A 136 -0.29 5.32 -5.42
C PRO A 136 1.01 6.01 -5.85
N VAL A 137 1.17 7.30 -5.55
CA VAL A 137 2.44 8.00 -5.77
C VAL A 137 3.41 7.69 -4.63
N THR A 138 2.92 7.71 -3.39
CA THR A 138 3.75 7.56 -2.18
C THR A 138 3.27 6.43 -1.26
N HIS A 139 4.05 6.10 -0.24
CA HIS A 139 3.64 5.17 0.80
C HIS A 139 2.35 5.61 1.52
N ASP A 140 2.24 6.88 1.90
CA ASP A 140 1.08 7.41 2.64
C ASP A 140 -0.21 7.27 1.80
N GLU A 141 -0.10 7.55 0.50
CA GLU A 141 -1.20 7.33 -0.44
C GLU A 141 -1.57 5.85 -0.56
N ALA A 142 -0.58 4.96 -0.61
CA ALA A 142 -0.82 3.52 -0.62
C ALA A 142 -1.56 3.07 0.65
N SER A 143 -1.18 3.60 1.81
CA SER A 143 -1.84 3.29 3.08
C SER A 143 -3.33 3.67 3.07
N LEU A 144 -3.67 4.84 2.49
CA LEU A 144 -5.06 5.26 2.30
C LEU A 144 -5.77 4.38 1.27
N LEU A 145 -5.09 4.04 0.17
CA LEU A 145 -5.64 3.21 -0.89
C LEU A 145 -6.04 1.81 -0.39
N PHE A 146 -5.22 1.20 0.47
CA PHE A 146 -5.49 -0.13 1.02
C PHE A 146 -6.77 -0.18 1.87
N ALA A 147 -7.26 0.98 2.33
CA ALA A 147 -8.53 1.12 3.04
C ALA A 147 -9.73 1.38 2.11
N THR A 148 -9.54 1.47 0.80
CA THR A 148 -10.65 1.68 -0.15
C THR A 148 -11.29 0.36 -0.57
N ASP A 149 -12.59 0.37 -0.82
CA ASP A 149 -13.34 -0.77 -1.31
C ASP A 149 -12.91 -1.15 -2.74
N ILE A 150 -12.61 -0.16 -3.61
CA ILE A 150 -12.06 -0.43 -4.96
C ILE A 150 -10.76 -1.24 -4.94
N TRP A 151 -9.79 -0.90 -4.09
CA TRP A 151 -8.52 -1.63 -4.03
C TRP A 151 -8.71 -3.00 -3.39
N ASN A 152 -9.51 -3.08 -2.32
CA ASN A 152 -9.83 -4.34 -1.67
C ASN A 152 -10.52 -5.32 -2.62
N HIS A 153 -11.54 -4.86 -3.35
CA HIS A 153 -12.19 -5.64 -4.38
C HIS A 153 -11.18 -6.16 -5.41
N TYR A 154 -10.33 -5.28 -5.95
CA TYR A 154 -9.31 -5.65 -6.94
C TYR A 154 -8.40 -6.77 -6.42
N ILE A 155 -7.84 -6.62 -5.22
CA ILE A 155 -6.91 -7.61 -4.66
C ILE A 155 -7.59 -8.92 -4.27
N TYR A 156 -8.85 -8.88 -3.79
CA TYR A 156 -9.60 -10.11 -3.55
C TYR A 156 -9.86 -10.88 -4.84
N VAL A 157 -10.20 -10.19 -5.93
CA VAL A 157 -10.38 -10.82 -7.25
C VAL A 157 -9.09 -11.47 -7.72
N GLU A 158 -7.96 -10.75 -7.65
CA GLU A 158 -6.64 -11.31 -8.02
C GLU A 158 -6.27 -12.51 -7.13
N ALA A 159 -6.50 -12.43 -5.82
CA ALA A 159 -6.23 -13.52 -4.88
C ALA A 159 -7.09 -14.76 -5.17
N PHE A 160 -8.39 -14.57 -5.43
CA PHE A 160 -9.29 -15.67 -5.72
C PHE A 160 -8.98 -16.34 -7.07
N ASN A 161 -8.68 -15.56 -8.11
CA ASN A 161 -8.23 -16.09 -9.39
C ASN A 161 -6.91 -16.87 -9.25
N PHE A 162 -5.98 -16.34 -8.46
CA PHE A 162 -4.70 -17.01 -8.18
C PHE A 162 -4.90 -18.37 -7.49
N VAL A 163 -5.78 -18.44 -6.49
CA VAL A 163 -6.07 -19.69 -5.75
C VAL A 163 -6.79 -20.72 -6.62
N THR A 164 -7.72 -20.28 -7.46
CA THR A 164 -8.50 -21.15 -8.35
C THR A 164 -7.74 -21.59 -9.61
N ASN A 165 -6.61 -20.94 -9.93
CA ASN A 165 -5.90 -21.04 -11.22
C ASN A 165 -6.79 -20.69 -12.43
N LEU A 166 -7.81 -19.86 -12.24
CA LEU A 166 -8.68 -19.42 -13.32
C LEU A 166 -8.02 -18.29 -14.11
N ALA A 167 -7.76 -18.56 -15.39
CA ALA A 167 -7.36 -17.55 -16.35
C ALA A 167 -8.61 -16.79 -16.86
N THR A 168 -9.01 -15.75 -16.13
CA THR A 168 -9.70 -14.59 -16.74
C THR A 168 -11.13 -14.80 -17.26
N GLU A 169 -11.95 -15.70 -16.69
CA GLU A 169 -13.39 -15.78 -17.01
C GLU A 169 -14.27 -14.80 -16.20
N ASN A 170 -13.67 -13.73 -15.67
CA ASN A 170 -14.40 -12.77 -14.86
C ASN A 170 -15.27 -11.89 -15.75
N THR A 171 -16.54 -11.74 -15.37
CA THR A 171 -17.42 -10.76 -16.02
C THR A 171 -16.94 -9.36 -15.65
N LEU A 172 -16.60 -8.55 -16.65
CA LEU A 172 -16.28 -7.14 -16.43
C LEU A 172 -17.54 -6.33 -16.19
N VAL A 173 -17.48 -5.50 -15.16
CA VAL A 173 -18.64 -4.74 -14.67
C VAL A 173 -18.26 -3.28 -14.50
N SER A 174 -19.01 -2.39 -15.15
CA SER A 174 -18.87 -0.95 -14.95
C SER A 174 -19.78 -0.50 -13.81
N SER A 175 -19.22 0.25 -12.86
CA SER A 175 -19.95 0.88 -11.76
C SER A 175 -19.68 2.37 -11.75
N SER A 176 -20.68 3.20 -11.48
CA SER A 176 -20.46 4.64 -11.30
C SER A 176 -19.89 4.97 -9.92
N GLU A 177 -20.17 4.13 -8.91
CA GLU A 177 -19.70 4.32 -7.54
C GLU A 177 -18.19 4.12 -7.42
N ARG A 178 -17.62 3.18 -8.18
CA ARG A 178 -16.16 2.98 -8.25
C ARG A 178 -15.41 4.24 -8.71
N ASN A 179 -16.00 5.04 -9.60
CA ASN A 179 -15.41 6.30 -10.06
C ASN A 179 -15.47 7.38 -8.99
N LYS A 180 -16.58 7.42 -8.23
CA LYS A 180 -16.75 8.36 -7.12
C LYS A 180 -15.74 8.07 -6.01
N GLU A 181 -15.61 6.82 -5.59
CA GLU A 181 -14.63 6.45 -4.56
C GLU A 181 -13.19 6.73 -5.01
N LEU A 182 -12.84 6.39 -6.26
CA LEU A 182 -11.51 6.70 -6.81
C LEU A 182 -11.23 8.21 -6.81
N LEU A 183 -12.23 9.04 -7.10
CA LEU A 183 -12.11 10.49 -7.03
C LEU A 183 -11.96 10.99 -5.59
N GLU A 184 -12.75 10.46 -4.64
CA GLU A 184 -12.67 10.82 -3.22
C GLU A 184 -11.32 10.45 -2.61
N TYR A 185 -10.83 9.23 -2.89
CA TYR A 185 -9.47 8.81 -2.56
C TYR A 185 -8.45 9.82 -3.11
N ARG A 186 -8.50 10.15 -4.40
CA ARG A 186 -7.58 11.12 -5.04
C ARG A 186 -7.71 12.54 -4.51
N GLN A 187 -8.88 12.94 -4.03
CA GLN A 187 -9.07 14.23 -3.36
C GLN A 187 -8.44 14.25 -1.98
N ASN A 188 -8.59 13.16 -1.21
CA ASN A 188 -7.97 13.00 0.12
C ASN A 188 -6.43 12.95 0.06
N ILE A 189 -5.87 12.48 -1.06
CA ILE A 189 -4.43 12.48 -1.35
C ILE A 189 -3.84 13.89 -1.49
N ASN A 190 -4.65 14.86 -1.94
CA ASN A 190 -4.15 16.22 -2.09
C ASN A 190 -3.93 16.83 -0.70
N PHE A 191 -2.66 16.99 -0.34
CA PHE A 191 -2.08 17.67 0.84
C PHE A 191 -1.49 16.81 1.97
N GLY A 192 -0.90 15.66 1.62
CA GLY A 192 0.32 15.15 2.29
C GLY A 192 1.61 15.83 1.80
N LEU A 193 1.56 16.51 0.65
CA LEU A 193 2.54 17.53 0.29
C LEU A 193 2.16 18.78 1.08
N PRO A 194 2.86 19.15 2.16
CA PRO A 194 2.64 20.45 2.78
C PRO A 194 2.62 21.50 1.66
N SER A 195 1.50 22.23 1.51
CA SER A 195 1.51 23.53 0.84
C SER A 195 2.79 24.20 1.32
N PRO A 196 3.72 24.65 0.46
CA PRO A 196 5.03 25.10 0.89
C PRO A 196 4.82 26.13 1.99
N GLN A 197 4.89 25.69 3.25
CA GLN A 197 4.72 26.58 4.38
C GLN A 197 5.96 27.40 4.25
N THR A 198 5.77 28.68 3.90
CA THR A 198 6.86 29.58 3.62
C THR A 198 7.82 29.44 4.77
N LYS A 199 8.99 28.83 4.52
CA LYS A 199 9.96 28.48 5.57
C LYS A 199 10.10 29.73 6.42
N SER A 200 9.78 29.63 7.71
CA SER A 200 9.84 30.81 8.56
C SER A 200 11.24 31.41 8.44
N LYS A 201 11.35 32.74 8.43
CA LYS A 201 12.67 33.41 8.42
C LYS A 201 13.55 32.88 9.56
N LEU A 202 12.92 32.51 10.69
CA LEU A 202 13.56 31.87 11.83
C LEU A 202 14.10 30.46 11.49
N GLU A 203 13.33 29.63 10.79
CA GLU A 203 13.77 28.30 10.37
C GLU A 203 14.93 28.35 9.39
N THR A 204 14.91 29.32 8.47
CA THR A 204 15.99 29.54 7.50
C THR A 204 17.24 30.12 8.18
N PHE A 205 17.09 30.93 9.22
CA PHE A 205 18.21 31.41 10.03
C PHE A 205 18.83 30.26 10.86
N LEU A 206 18.01 29.51 11.59
CA LEU A 206 18.45 28.36 12.40
C LEU A 206 19.13 27.29 11.55
N ALA A 207 18.66 27.09 10.31
CA ALA A 207 19.29 26.25 9.30
C ALA A 207 20.73 26.65 8.97
N LYS A 208 20.98 27.95 8.80
CA LYS A 208 22.31 28.49 8.49
C LYS A 208 23.25 28.41 9.69
N VAL A 209 22.74 28.68 10.89
CA VAL A 209 23.53 28.65 12.13
C VAL A 209 23.99 27.23 12.47
N SER A 210 23.18 26.23 12.13
CA SER A 210 23.51 24.84 12.37
C SER A 210 23.19 24.04 11.10
N PRO A 211 24.11 23.86 10.16
CA PRO A 211 23.85 23.03 8.98
C PRO A 211 23.90 21.51 9.29
N ASN A 212 24.48 21.13 10.43
CA ASN A 212 24.74 19.72 10.79
C ASN A 212 24.10 19.37 12.15
N PRO A 213 22.81 19.00 12.18
CA PRO A 213 22.13 18.68 13.43
C PRO A 213 22.72 17.43 14.06
N LYS A 214 22.90 17.44 15.39
CA LYS A 214 23.18 16.19 16.13
C LYS A 214 21.95 15.29 16.20
N VAL A 215 20.77 15.89 16.33
CA VAL A 215 19.48 15.21 16.44
C VAL A 215 18.51 15.80 15.43
N VAL A 216 17.77 14.94 14.74
CA VAL A 216 16.65 15.29 13.88
C VAL A 216 15.38 14.65 14.44
N LEU A 217 14.35 15.45 14.69
CA LEU A 217 13.00 14.97 14.99
C LEU A 217 12.17 15.09 13.71
N ALA A 218 11.82 13.98 13.06
CA ALA A 218 11.04 13.98 11.81
C ALA A 218 9.66 13.35 12.06
N GLY A 219 8.59 13.97 11.56
CA GLY A 219 7.22 13.42 11.69
C GLY A 219 6.59 13.51 13.08
N VAL A 220 7.35 13.88 14.12
CA VAL A 220 6.92 13.86 15.53
C VAL A 220 5.60 14.62 15.78
N VAL A 221 4.53 13.85 16.02
CA VAL A 221 3.18 14.35 16.35
C VAL A 221 3.15 14.86 17.78
N GLN A 222 3.70 16.06 17.98
CA GLN A 222 3.76 16.74 19.27
C GLN A 222 3.54 18.25 19.09
N SER A 223 3.19 18.92 20.19
CA SER A 223 3.09 20.38 20.19
C SER A 223 4.44 21.03 19.89
N LYS A 224 4.44 22.22 19.27
CA LYS A 224 5.68 22.96 18.95
C LYS A 224 6.55 23.18 20.19
N LEU A 225 5.94 23.46 21.35
CA LEU A 225 6.65 23.63 22.62
C LEU A 225 7.31 22.33 23.07
N ALA A 226 6.61 21.21 22.98
CA ALA A 226 7.18 19.90 23.31
C ALA A 226 8.39 19.58 22.40
N LEU A 227 8.29 19.86 21.10
CA LEU A 227 9.42 19.68 20.17
C LEU A 227 10.63 20.55 20.56
N VAL A 228 10.41 21.81 20.92
CA VAL A 228 11.49 22.69 21.40
C VAL A 228 12.14 22.13 22.67
N VAL A 229 11.33 21.72 23.65
CA VAL A 229 11.81 21.13 24.91
C VAL A 229 12.61 19.85 24.66
N MET A 230 12.16 18.98 23.74
CA MET A 230 12.88 17.76 23.37
C MET A 230 14.26 18.07 22.80
N HIS A 231 14.37 19.02 21.87
CA HIS A 231 15.66 19.43 21.33
C HIS A 231 16.60 19.95 22.43
N LEU A 232 16.10 20.83 23.31
CA LEU A 232 16.88 21.38 24.41
C LEU A 232 17.37 20.28 25.38
N ARG A 233 16.51 19.31 25.73
CA ARG A 233 16.89 18.15 26.57
C ARG A 233 17.95 17.28 25.92
N LEU A 234 17.92 17.14 24.60
CA LEU A 234 18.91 16.42 23.82
C LEU A 234 20.18 17.27 23.53
N ARG A 235 20.29 18.45 24.14
CA ARG A 235 21.40 19.41 23.94
C ARG A 235 21.59 19.74 22.46
N SER A 236 20.49 19.81 21.71
CA SER A 236 20.44 20.22 20.31
C SER A 236 19.69 21.56 20.20
N LEU A 237 20.12 22.38 19.24
CA LEU A 237 19.39 23.61 18.91
C LEU A 237 18.00 23.22 18.37
N PRO A 238 16.91 23.81 18.89
CA PRO A 238 15.57 23.55 18.39
C PRO A 238 15.49 23.79 16.89
N ARG A 239 15.07 22.78 16.14
CA ARG A 239 14.77 22.91 14.71
C ARG A 239 13.31 22.62 14.50
N LEU A 240 12.58 23.64 14.09
CA LEU A 240 11.18 23.53 13.72
C LEU A 240 11.00 23.12 12.25
N TRP A 241 12.05 22.60 11.59
CA TRP A 241 11.96 22.12 10.22
C TRP A 241 10.86 21.07 10.09
N ARG A 242 9.95 21.33 9.16
CA ARG A 242 9.12 20.27 8.58
C ARG A 242 9.84 19.75 7.36
N PHE A 243 10.01 18.44 7.26
CA PHE A 243 10.41 17.80 6.01
C PHE A 243 9.24 17.99 5.03
N SER A 244 9.33 19.04 4.23
CA SER A 244 8.31 19.45 3.29
C SER A 244 8.93 19.54 1.91
N SER A 245 9.12 18.39 1.26
CA SER A 245 9.47 18.35 -0.15
C SER A 245 8.20 18.08 -0.93
N LYS A 246 7.83 19.01 -1.81
CA LYS A 246 6.78 18.73 -2.79
C LYS A 246 7.34 17.68 -3.75
N LEU A 247 6.76 16.50 -3.75
CA LEU A 247 7.03 15.47 -4.75
C LEU A 247 6.13 15.71 -5.96
N THR A 248 6.62 15.39 -7.14
CA THR A 248 5.81 15.44 -8.36
C THR A 248 5.24 14.07 -8.67
N ALA A 249 4.01 14.05 -9.22
CA ALA A 249 3.47 12.83 -9.78
C ALA A 249 4.22 12.53 -11.08
N HIS A 250 4.78 11.33 -11.17
CA HIS A 250 5.47 10.86 -12.36
C HIS A 250 4.52 10.10 -13.28
N PRO A 251 4.64 10.25 -14.60
CA PRO A 251 3.91 9.41 -15.53
C PRO A 251 4.31 7.94 -15.33
N ILE A 252 3.35 7.03 -15.48
CA ILE A 252 3.59 5.60 -15.31
C ILE A 252 4.47 5.10 -16.45
N ASP A 253 5.57 4.42 -16.10
CA ASP A 253 6.42 3.73 -17.07
C ASP A 253 5.99 2.27 -17.17
N GLU A 254 5.06 2.01 -18.09
CA GLU A 254 4.54 0.65 -18.32
C GLU A 254 5.63 -0.32 -18.77
N VAL A 255 6.62 0.15 -19.53
CA VAL A 255 7.71 -0.71 -20.03
C VAL A 255 8.60 -1.13 -18.88
N ALA A 256 9.01 -0.20 -18.02
CA ALA A 256 9.80 -0.51 -16.82
C ALA A 256 9.07 -1.49 -15.89
N ARG A 257 7.76 -1.31 -15.71
CA ARG A 257 6.91 -2.20 -14.90
C ARG A 257 6.71 -3.58 -15.53
N GLN A 258 6.55 -3.69 -16.84
CA GLN A 258 6.52 -4.99 -17.53
C GLN A 258 7.86 -5.73 -17.48
N GLN A 259 8.96 -4.98 -17.49
CA GLN A 259 10.30 -5.52 -17.32
C GLN A 259 10.64 -5.83 -15.85
N PHE A 260 9.77 -5.45 -14.91
CA PHE A 260 9.95 -5.69 -13.49
C PHE A 260 9.92 -7.18 -13.20
N LYS A 261 11.08 -7.74 -12.84
CA LYS A 261 11.25 -9.20 -12.68
C LYS A 261 11.80 -9.52 -11.31
N THR A 262 10.97 -10.10 -10.46
CA THR A 262 11.45 -10.78 -9.25
C THR A 262 11.73 -12.25 -9.53
N SER A 263 12.59 -12.88 -8.72
CA SER A 263 12.91 -14.30 -8.83
C SER A 263 11.64 -15.17 -8.89
N LYS A 264 11.58 -16.08 -9.87
CA LYS A 264 10.43 -16.98 -10.09
C LYS A 264 10.47 -18.25 -9.23
N SER A 265 11.55 -18.48 -8.50
CA SER A 265 11.77 -19.74 -7.78
C SER A 265 11.26 -19.63 -6.35
N SER A 266 9.96 -19.81 -6.16
CA SER A 266 9.42 -20.14 -4.84
C SER A 266 8.47 -21.33 -4.91
N ALA A 267 8.49 -22.18 -3.89
CA ALA A 267 7.51 -23.24 -3.70
C ALA A 267 6.22 -22.71 -3.05
N LEU A 268 6.31 -21.61 -2.30
CA LEU A 268 5.21 -21.10 -1.47
C LEU A 268 4.27 -20.20 -2.28
N ARG A 269 2.96 -20.43 -2.14
CA ARG A 269 1.90 -19.67 -2.83
C ARG A 269 1.96 -18.18 -2.51
N PHE A 270 2.10 -17.84 -1.23
CA PHE A 270 2.16 -16.46 -0.77
C PHE A 270 3.29 -15.67 -1.45
N GLU A 271 4.49 -16.23 -1.52
CA GLU A 271 5.63 -15.57 -2.16
C GLU A 271 5.38 -15.33 -3.65
N LYS A 272 4.80 -16.29 -4.37
CA LYS A 272 4.46 -16.13 -5.79
C LYS A 272 3.43 -15.02 -5.98
N PHE A 273 2.34 -15.05 -5.21
CA PHE A 273 1.29 -14.06 -5.31
C PHE A 273 1.79 -12.65 -4.98
N LEU A 274 2.56 -12.51 -3.90
CA LEU A 274 3.14 -11.22 -3.52
C LEU A 274 4.04 -10.65 -4.62
N ARG A 275 4.85 -11.51 -5.27
CA ARG A 275 5.73 -11.13 -6.38
C ARG A 275 4.98 -10.65 -7.62
N GLU A 276 3.90 -11.33 -7.98
CA GLU A 276 3.06 -10.98 -9.14
C GLU A 276 2.44 -9.58 -8.98
N LEU A 277 2.14 -9.18 -7.74
CA LEU A 277 1.51 -7.88 -7.45
C LEU A 277 2.50 -6.72 -7.26
N LEU A 278 3.80 -6.98 -7.09
CA LEU A 278 4.79 -5.93 -6.80
C LEU A 278 4.80 -4.84 -7.87
N ALA A 279 4.94 -5.23 -9.14
CA ALA A 279 5.07 -4.28 -10.25
C ALA A 279 3.83 -3.40 -10.43
N THR A 280 2.64 -3.90 -10.09
CA THR A 280 1.35 -3.22 -10.30
C THR A 280 0.87 -2.44 -9.08
N ASN A 281 1.51 -2.59 -7.92
CA ASN A 281 1.16 -1.89 -6.68
C ASN A 281 2.29 -1.01 -6.12
N LEU A 282 3.53 -1.14 -6.63
CA LEU A 282 4.68 -0.35 -6.18
C LEU A 282 4.42 1.15 -6.43
N PRO A 283 4.49 2.01 -5.38
CA PRO A 283 4.30 3.44 -5.53
C PRO A 283 5.26 4.05 -6.55
N THR A 284 4.75 4.98 -7.35
CA THR A 284 5.53 5.51 -8.48
C THR A 284 6.80 6.22 -8.03
N ILE A 285 6.82 6.77 -6.82
CA ILE A 285 8.00 7.45 -6.28
C ILE A 285 9.23 6.52 -6.14
N TYR A 286 9.04 5.21 -6.04
CA TYR A 286 10.13 4.25 -5.86
C TYR A 286 10.70 3.71 -7.17
N LEU A 287 9.97 3.86 -8.29
CA LEU A 287 10.39 3.37 -9.61
C LEU A 287 10.52 4.52 -10.59
N GLU A 288 9.45 5.24 -10.90
CA GLU A 288 9.51 6.36 -11.84
C GLU A 288 10.11 7.62 -11.20
N GLY A 289 9.76 7.90 -9.95
CA GLY A 289 10.17 9.12 -9.24
C GLY A 289 11.45 9.00 -8.40
N PHE A 290 12.22 7.92 -8.56
CA PHE A 290 13.37 7.67 -7.69
C PHE A 290 14.50 8.70 -7.85
N GLU A 291 14.72 9.17 -9.08
CA GLU A 291 15.69 10.25 -9.34
C GLU A 291 15.29 11.54 -8.60
N GLU A 292 14.00 11.91 -8.63
CA GLU A 292 13.49 13.05 -7.88
C GLU A 292 13.75 12.89 -6.37
N LEU A 293 13.54 11.69 -5.81
CA LEU A 293 13.85 11.44 -4.40
C LEU A 293 15.32 11.72 -4.09
N GLN A 294 16.25 11.27 -4.94
CA GLN A 294 17.67 11.53 -4.76
C GLN A 294 17.99 13.02 -4.85
N ASP A 295 17.43 13.72 -5.83
CA ASP A 295 17.60 15.16 -5.99
C ASP A 295 17.10 15.92 -4.78
N LYS A 296 15.92 15.58 -4.24
CA LYS A 296 15.38 16.20 -3.02
C LYS A 296 16.25 15.96 -1.79
N VAL A 297 16.90 14.80 -1.69
CA VAL A 297 17.86 14.53 -0.62
C VAL A 297 19.12 15.38 -0.80
N CYS A 298 19.62 15.51 -2.03
CA CYS A 298 20.77 16.36 -2.38
C CYS A 298 20.50 17.86 -2.14
N GLU A 299 19.28 18.33 -2.42
CA GLU A 299 18.79 19.69 -2.12
C GLU A 299 18.60 19.93 -0.62
N SER A 300 18.60 18.88 0.20
CA SER A 300 18.32 19.00 1.63
C SER A 300 19.40 19.81 2.35
N GLN A 301 18.97 20.53 3.39
CA GLN A 301 19.88 21.38 4.18
C GLN A 301 20.78 20.59 5.13
N ILE A 302 20.62 19.26 5.19
CA ILE A 302 21.41 18.36 6.05
C ILE A 302 22.67 17.95 5.28
N LYS A 303 23.77 18.67 5.51
CA LYS A 303 25.06 18.42 4.83
C LYS A 303 25.87 17.28 5.45
N ARG A 304 25.51 16.83 6.66
CA ARG A 304 26.14 15.70 7.35
C ARG A 304 25.08 14.88 8.07
N HIS A 305 25.31 13.57 8.13
CA HIS A 305 24.41 12.65 8.81
C HIS A 305 24.26 13.02 10.29
N PRO A 306 23.02 13.15 10.80
CA PRO A 306 22.78 13.37 12.22
C PRO A 306 23.18 12.13 13.02
N LYS A 307 23.51 12.32 14.31
CA LYS A 307 23.82 11.21 15.22
C LYS A 307 22.57 10.42 15.59
N LEU A 308 21.41 11.07 15.59
CA LEU A 308 20.11 10.49 15.92
C LEU A 308 19.05 11.09 15.02
N ILE A 309 18.26 10.22 14.39
CA ILE A 309 16.97 10.58 13.78
C ILE A 309 15.92 9.91 14.63
N PHE A 310 15.02 10.71 15.20
CA PHE A 310 13.85 10.22 15.90
C PHE A 310 12.64 10.50 15.03
N THR A 311 11.89 9.45 14.74
CA THR A 311 10.63 9.52 14.02
C THR A 311 9.57 8.85 14.87
N ASN A 312 8.36 9.39 14.88
CA ASN A 312 7.20 8.56 15.19
C ASN A 312 6.53 8.24 13.86
N THR A 313 6.30 6.96 13.62
CA THR A 313 5.29 6.49 12.67
C THR A 313 3.94 6.56 13.36
#